data_AF-A0A418IPK2-F1
#
_entry.id   AF-A0A418IPK2-F1
#
_cell.length_a   1.000
_cell.length_b   1.000
_cell.length_c   1.000
_cell.angle_alpha   90.00
_cell.angle_beta   90.00
_cell.angle_gamma   90.00
#
_symmetry.space_group_name_H-M   'P 1'
#
loop_
_entity.id
_entity.type
_entity.pdbx_description
1 polymer ?
#
loop_
_entity_poly.entity_id
_entity_poly.type
_entity_poly.pdbx_seq_one_letter_code
_entity_poly.pdbx_strand_id
1 'polypeptide(L)' 'MDKEYKKIIYYYYDEVGNRRPIEVDNYKSLEFQLNNQMFEKLKEYYPQIENNYYAQVDGVEFKLR' A
#
# COMPACT_ATOMS: atom_id res chain seq x y z
N MET A 1 -19.24 13.94 3.07
CA MET A 1 -18.51 12.72 3.46
C MET A 1 -17.04 13.09 3.50
N ASP A 2 -16.49 13.22 4.70
CA ASP A 2 -15.10 13.65 4.89
C ASP A 2 -14.15 12.63 4.26
N LYS A 3 -13.33 13.10 3.32
CA LYS A 3 -12.30 12.29 2.63
C LYS A 3 -11.31 11.64 3.62
N GLU A 4 -11.26 12.13 4.86
CA GLU A 4 -10.35 11.65 5.91
C GLU A 4 -10.65 10.23 6.41
N TYR A 5 -11.86 9.69 6.23
CA TYR A 5 -12.21 8.36 6.76
C TYR A 5 -12.17 7.22 5.75
N LYS A 6 -11.84 7.50 4.50
CA LYS A 6 -11.80 6.46 3.48
C LYS A 6 -10.62 5.53 3.75
N LYS A 7 -10.92 4.25 3.92
CA LYS A 7 -9.94 3.19 4.22
C LYS A 7 -9.09 2.92 2.99
N ILE A 8 -7.78 2.84 3.20
CA ILE A 8 -6.79 2.43 2.22
C ILE A 8 -6.23 1.08 2.65
N ILE A 9 -6.18 0.12 1.74
CA ILE A 9 -5.56 -1.19 1.99
C ILE A 9 -4.29 -1.26 1.17
N TYR A 10 -3.16 -1.47 1.83
CA TYR A 10 -1.85 -1.64 1.20
C TYR A 10 -1.50 -3.12 1.10
N TYR A 11 -1.02 -3.57 -0.05
CA TYR A 11 -0.69 -4.98 -0.29
C TYR A 11 0.29 -5.16 -1.46
N TYR A 12 0.78 -6.39 -1.60
CA TYR A 12 1.50 -6.88 -2.77
C TYR A 12 0.86 -8.17 -3.30
N TYR A 13 1.23 -8.59 -4.51
CA TYR A 13 0.85 -9.90 -5.04
C TYR A 13 1.94 -10.94 -4.74
N ASP A 14 1.57 -12.11 -4.23
CA ASP A 14 2.50 -13.23 -4.14
C ASP A 14 2.74 -13.90 -5.50
N GLU A 15 3.64 -14.88 -5.55
CA GLU A 15 4.06 -15.55 -6.79
C GLU A 15 2.92 -16.24 -7.54
N VAL A 16 1.83 -16.59 -6.87
CA VAL A 16 0.66 -17.24 -7.48
C VAL A 16 -0.48 -16.26 -7.74
N GLY A 17 -0.26 -14.96 -7.51
CA GLY A 17 -1.21 -13.88 -7.81
C GLY A 17 -2.23 -13.59 -6.70
N ASN A 18 -2.02 -14.04 -5.47
CA ASN A 18 -2.88 -13.65 -4.34
C ASN A 18 -2.46 -12.29 -3.77
N ARG A 19 -3.43 -11.48 -3.36
CA ARG A 19 -3.18 -10.27 -2.58
C ARG A 19 -2.73 -10.63 -1.16
N ARG A 20 -1.61 -10.06 -0.74
CA ARG A 20 -1.05 -10.17 0.61
C ARG A 20 -1.14 -8.82 1.31
N PRO A 21 -2.12 -8.63 2.22
CA PRO A 21 -2.29 -7.36 2.93
C PRO A 21 -1.09 -7.08 3.83
N ILE A 22 -0.66 -5.83 3.81
CA ILE A 22 0.39 -5.29 4.69
C ILE A 22 -0.26 -4.47 5.81
N GLU A 23 -1.08 -3.48 5.43
CA GLU A 23 -1.66 -2.53 6.37
C GLU A 23 -3.00 -1.98 5.86
N VAL A 24 -3.85 -1.53 6.79
CA VAL A 24 -5.08 -0.79 6.51
C VAL A 24 -5.02 0.55 7.23
N ASP A 25 -5.15 1.64 6.49
CA ASP A 25 -5.05 2.99 7.03
C ASP A 25 -6.06 3.92 6.33
N ASN A 26 -5.85 5.24 6.37
CA ASN A 26 -6.68 6.27 5.77
C ASN A 26 -5.85 7.18 4.84
N TYR A 27 -6.50 8.13 4.16
CA TYR A 27 -5.83 9.02 3.20
C TYR A 27 -4.66 9.84 3.76
N LYS A 28 -4.60 10.14 5.06
CA LYS A 28 -3.46 10.86 5.65
C LYS A 28 -2.17 10.04 5.59
N SER A 29 -2.29 8.72 5.56
CA SER A 29 -1.14 7.82 5.44
C SER A 29 -0.55 7.73 4.05
N LEU A 30 -1.32 8.12 3.01
CA LEU A 30 -0.88 7.93 1.63
C LEU A 30 0.37 8.73 1.32
N GLU A 31 0.45 9.98 1.80
CA GLU A 31 1.66 10.81 1.66
C GLU A 31 2.87 10.18 2.36
N PHE A 32 2.64 9.50 3.48
CA PHE A 32 3.69 8.83 4.24
C PHE A 32 4.21 7.58 3.53
N GLN A 33 3.32 6.80 2.91
CA GLN A 33 3.66 5.62 2.12
C GLN A 33 4.38 5.96 0.80
N LEU A 34 4.24 7.20 0.32
CA LEU A 34 4.97 7.72 -0.84
C LEU A 34 6.38 8.25 -0.48
N ASN A 35 6.71 8.35 0.82
CA ASN A 35 8.04 8.74 1.27
C ASN A 35 9.05 7.60 1.04
N ASN A 36 10.09 7.88 0.25
CA ASN A 36 11.10 6.86 -0.11
C ASN A 36 11.83 6.25 1.10
N GLN A 37 12.10 7.01 2.17
CA GLN A 37 12.76 6.45 3.35
C GLN A 37 11.86 5.45 4.09
N MET A 38 10.56 5.72 4.14
CA MET A 38 9.61 4.78 4.73
C MET A 38 9.38 3.57 3.84
N PHE A 39 9.35 3.77 2.52
CA PHE A 39 9.29 2.66 1.58
C PHE A 39 10.49 1.72 1.71
N GLU A 40 11.72 2.25 1.80
CA GLU A 40 12.91 1.41 1.99
C GLU A 40 12.84 0.60 3.29
N LYS A 41 12.40 1.20 4.40
CA LYS A 41 12.15 0.47 5.64
C LYS A 41 11.07 -0.59 5.49
N LEU A 42 9.98 -0.29 4.80
CA LEU A 42 8.90 -1.25 4.58
C LEU A 42 9.39 -2.43 3.72
N LYS A 43 10.26 -2.17 2.74
CA LYS A 43 10.89 -3.16 1.87
C LYS A 43 11.80 -4.12 2.64
N GLU A 44 12.42 -3.69 3.74
CA GLU A 44 13.18 -4.59 4.62
C GLU A 44 12.30 -5.71 5.22
N TYR A 45 11.03 -5.41 5.52
CA TYR A 45 10.08 -6.39 6.04
C TYR A 45 9.32 -7.14 4.94
N TYR A 46 9.04 -6.47 3.82
CA TYR A 46 8.29 -7.00 2.70
C TYR A 46 9.05 -6.75 1.39
N PRO A 47 10.13 -7.49 1.10
CA PRO A 47 10.94 -7.25 -0.09
C PRO A 47 10.16 -7.38 -1.40
N GLN A 48 9.05 -8.11 -1.39
CA GLN A 48 8.16 -8.33 -2.54
C GLN A 48 7.44 -7.06 -2.98
N ILE A 49 7.48 -5.96 -2.23
CA ILE A 49 6.82 -4.71 -2.60
C ILE A 49 7.61 -3.94 -3.67
N GLU A 50 8.87 -4.29 -3.92
CA GLU A 50 9.67 -3.66 -4.97
C GLU A 50 9.04 -3.93 -6.36
N ASN A 51 8.52 -2.87 -6.99
CA ASN A 51 7.75 -2.91 -8.24
C ASN A 51 6.42 -3.70 -8.17
N ASN A 52 5.92 -3.98 -6.97
CA ASN A 52 4.74 -4.80 -6.74
C ASN A 52 3.97 -4.30 -5.48
N TYR A 53 3.94 -2.98 -5.28
CA TYR A 53 3.24 -2.34 -4.16
C TYR A 53 1.98 -1.62 -4.62
N TYR A 54 0.86 -1.91 -3.95
CA TYR A 54 -0.46 -1.43 -4.34
C TYR A 54 -1.22 -0.84 -3.16
N ALA A 55 -2.09 0.11 -3.47
CA ALA A 55 -3.12 0.63 -2.58
C ALA A 55 -4.50 0.41 -3.19
N GLN A 56 -5.47 -0.05 -2.40
CA GLN A 56 -6.88 -0.04 -2.77
C GLN A 56 -7.63 1.01 -1.98
N VAL A 57 -8.38 1.86 -2.68
CA VAL A 57 -9.23 2.88 -2.08
C VAL A 57 -10.60 2.85 -2.72
N ASP A 58 -11.65 2.71 -1.89
CA ASP A 58 -13.03 2.51 -2.35
C ASP A 58 -13.18 1.42 -3.44
N GLY A 59 -12.42 0.34 -3.29
CA GLY A 59 -12.42 -0.78 -4.24
C GLY A 59 -11.55 -0.58 -5.49
N VAL A 60 -11.07 0.64 -5.75
CA VAL A 60 -10.18 0.95 -6.88
C VAL A 60 -8.72 0.71 -6.48
N GLU A 61 -7.98 -0.02 -7.30
CA GLU A 61 -6.57 -0.35 -7.09
C GLU A 61 -5.64 0.62 -7.81
N PHE A 62 -4.55 1.00 -7.15
CA PHE A 62 -3.49 1.87 -7.66
C PHE A 62 -2.14 1.23 -7.39
N LYS A 63 -1.28 1.16 -8.41
CA LYS A 63 0.11 0.75 -8.26
C LYS A 63 0.95 1.94 -7.77
N LEU A 64 1.66 1.76 -6.66
CA LEU A 64 2.49 2.80 -6.04
C LEU A 64 3.96 2.73 -6.49
N ARG A 65 4.46 1.51 -6.70
CA ARG A 65 5.81 1.19 -7.19
C ARG A 65 5.72 -0.04 -8.07
#